data_AF-A0A496UIZ8-F1
#
_entry.id   AF-A0A496UIZ8-F1
#
_cell.length_a   1.000
_cell.length_b   1.000
_cell.length_c   1.000
_cell.angle_alpha   90.00
_cell.angle_beta   90.00
_cell.angle_gamma   90.00
#
_symmetry.space_group_name_H-M   'P 1'
#
loop_
_entity.id
_entity.type
_entity.pdbx_description
1 polymer ?
#
loop_
_entity_poly.entity_id
_entity_poly.type
_entity_poly.pdbx_seq_one_letter_code
_entity_poly.pdbx_strand_id
1 'polypeptide(L)'
;MRIASALLLSVLIVIPAAADADSGIRKGALFRSALLPGWGQMHLGHTTRGIVFMSLDALTWAGVGLSYLEGTFNRDDYTWLAVSEAGISVSDRSGDFLDDMSDFNSSAEFNDYIHRLARYYYPDDPDAQRAYYDSHALSSEDSWNWSSEDARNQFADRLRDSRQWFRRSMYI
;
A
#
# COMPACT_ATOMS: atom_id res chain seq x y z
N MET A 1 13.51 -4.69 17.07
CA MET A 1 12.99 -6.05 17.32
C MET A 1 12.64 -6.66 15.97
N ARG A 2 13.37 -7.72 15.56
CA ARG A 2 13.17 -8.44 14.30
C ARG A 2 12.12 -9.54 14.48
N ILE A 3 11.69 -10.13 13.35
CA ILE A 3 10.80 -11.29 13.16
C ILE A 3 9.32 -10.85 13.07
N ALA A 4 8.60 -11.02 11.95
CA ALA A 4 8.44 -12.28 11.24
C ALA A 4 8.35 -12.13 9.71
N SER A 5 9.19 -12.91 9.02
CA SER A 5 8.96 -13.32 7.63
C SER A 5 7.95 -14.46 7.64
N ALA A 6 6.74 -14.22 7.14
CA ALA A 6 5.76 -15.28 6.90
C ALA A 6 5.94 -15.79 5.48
N LEU A 7 6.69 -16.89 5.34
CA LEU A 7 6.71 -17.71 4.14
C LEU A 7 5.36 -18.43 4.04
N LEU A 8 4.57 -18.11 3.02
CA LEU A 8 3.39 -18.88 2.63
C LEU A 8 3.87 -20.23 2.07
N LEU A 9 3.77 -21.27 2.90
CA LEU A 9 4.07 -22.65 2.52
C LEU A 9 2.84 -23.24 1.82
N SER A 10 2.80 -23.18 0.49
CA SER A 10 1.82 -23.91 -0.31
C SER A 10 2.14 -25.41 -0.20
N VAL A 11 1.34 -26.16 0.55
CA VAL A 11 1.48 -27.61 0.66
C VAL A 11 1.08 -28.24 -0.69
N LEU A 12 2.07 -28.60 -1.48
CA LEU A 12 1.91 -29.40 -2.69
C LEU A 12 1.70 -30.86 -2.27
N ILE A 13 0.45 -31.33 -2.17
CA ILE A 13 0.18 -32.77 -2.05
C ILE A 13 0.44 -33.40 -3.43
N VAL A 14 1.68 -33.82 -3.67
CA VAL A 14 2.05 -34.66 -4.82
C VAL A 14 1.82 -36.12 -4.41
N ILE A 15 0.70 -36.70 -4.86
CA ILE A 15 0.55 -38.16 -4.86
C ILE A 15 1.33 -38.67 -6.08
N PRO A 16 2.37 -39.53 -5.92
CA PRO A 16 3.12 -40.03 -7.04
C PRO A 16 2.28 -41.07 -7.78
N ALA A 17 1.70 -40.70 -8.92
CA ALA A 17 1.20 -41.67 -9.89
C ALA A 17 2.38 -42.17 -10.72
N ALA A 18 2.67 -43.46 -10.54
CA ALA A 18 3.57 -44.33 -11.30
C ALA A 18 4.37 -43.69 -12.45
N ALA A 19 5.70 -43.75 -12.33
CA ALA A 19 6.62 -43.75 -13.47
C ALA A 19 6.22 -44.96 -14.36
N ASP A 20 5.96 -44.81 -15.65
CA ASP A 20 7.04 -45.08 -16.62
C ASP A 20 6.73 -44.64 -18.08
N ALA A 21 5.70 -43.83 -18.36
CA ALA A 21 5.31 -43.56 -19.76
C ALA A 21 5.74 -42.19 -20.36
N ASP A 22 6.09 -41.17 -19.56
CA ASP A 22 5.43 -39.89 -19.83
C ASP A 22 6.27 -38.60 -19.59
N SER A 23 7.57 -38.60 -19.89
CA SER A 23 8.46 -37.46 -19.55
C SER A 23 8.18 -36.17 -20.34
N GLY A 24 7.77 -36.29 -21.61
CA GLY A 24 7.43 -35.15 -22.47
C GLY A 24 6.11 -34.48 -22.10
N ILE A 25 5.06 -35.27 -21.83
CA ILE A 25 3.75 -34.76 -21.43
C ILE A 25 3.84 -34.14 -20.03
N ARG A 26 4.59 -34.74 -19.10
CA ARG A 26 4.85 -34.16 -17.77
C ARG A 26 5.60 -32.83 -17.85
N LYS A 27 6.64 -32.70 -18.70
CA LYS A 27 7.32 -31.42 -18.94
C LYS A 27 6.36 -30.38 -19.54
N GLY A 28 5.51 -30.78 -20.48
CA GLY A 28 4.48 -29.93 -21.06
C GLY A 28 3.41 -29.49 -20.05
N ALA A 29 3.05 -30.34 -19.09
CA ALA A 29 2.13 -30.00 -18.01
C ALA A 29 2.76 -29.02 -17.02
N LEU A 30 4.04 -29.21 -16.66
CA LEU A 30 4.77 -28.30 -15.79
C LEU A 30 4.88 -26.89 -16.37
N PHE A 31 5.24 -26.77 -17.65
CA PHE A 31 5.30 -25.47 -18.33
C PHE A 31 3.95 -24.75 -18.34
N ARG A 32 2.85 -25.48 -18.60
CA ARG A 32 1.49 -24.93 -18.57
C ARG A 32 1.07 -24.50 -17.17
N SER A 33 1.38 -25.29 -16.14
CA SER A 33 1.12 -24.92 -14.75
C SER A 33 1.95 -23.74 -14.27
N ALA A 34 3.15 -23.51 -14.84
CA ALA A 34 3.96 -22.33 -14.55
C ALA A 34 3.36 -21.05 -15.17
N LEU A 35 2.66 -21.17 -16.30
CA LEU A 35 1.95 -20.06 -16.93
C LEU A 35 0.60 -19.78 -16.25
N LEU A 36 -0.15 -20.83 -15.94
CA LEU A 36 -1.48 -20.72 -15.36
C LEU A 36 -1.76 -21.91 -14.43
N PRO A 37 -1.94 -21.67 -13.12
CA PRO A 37 -2.30 -22.72 -12.17
C PRO A 37 -3.52 -23.52 -12.64
N GLY A 38 -3.43 -24.85 -12.61
CA GLY A 38 -4.50 -25.74 -13.06
C GLY A 38 -4.46 -26.14 -14.54
N TRP A 39 -3.79 -25.39 -15.42
CA TRP A 39 -3.75 -25.72 -16.85
C TRP A 39 -3.01 -27.02 -17.15
N GLY A 40 -1.89 -27.28 -16.46
CA GLY A 40 -1.18 -28.56 -16.56
C GLY A 40 -1.99 -29.75 -16.06
N GLN A 41 -2.85 -29.56 -15.05
CA GLN A 41 -3.73 -30.62 -14.54
C GLN A 41 -4.83 -30.96 -15.55
N MET A 42 -5.43 -29.95 -16.20
CA MET A 42 -6.37 -30.19 -17.30
C MET A 42 -5.70 -30.91 -18.48
N HIS A 43 -4.47 -30.55 -18.81
CA HIS A 43 -3.71 -31.20 -19.88
C HIS A 43 -3.44 -32.69 -19.63
N LEU A 44 -3.28 -33.09 -18.36
CA LEU A 44 -3.13 -34.48 -17.93
C LEU A 44 -4.47 -35.21 -17.75
N GLY A 45 -5.60 -34.60 -18.13
CA GLY A 45 -6.94 -35.19 -17.99
C GLY A 45 -7.53 -35.08 -16.57
N HIS A 46 -6.85 -34.40 -15.64
CA HIS A 46 -7.34 -34.14 -14.28
C HIS A 46 -8.23 -32.90 -14.25
N THR A 47 -9.37 -32.95 -14.94
CA THR A 47 -10.27 -31.80 -15.15
C THR A 47 -10.76 -31.16 -13.85
N THR A 48 -11.19 -31.94 -12.86
CA THR A 48 -11.67 -31.40 -11.58
C THR A 48 -10.57 -30.61 -10.85
N ARG A 49 -9.35 -31.16 -10.77
CA ARG A 49 -8.20 -30.47 -10.15
C ARG A 49 -7.83 -29.21 -10.91
N GLY A 50 -7.83 -29.29 -12.24
CA GLY A 50 -7.59 -28.15 -13.12
C GLY A 50 -8.56 -27.00 -12.86
N ILE A 51 -9.87 -27.30 -12.81
CA ILE A 51 -10.92 -26.31 -12.52
C ILE A 51 -10.68 -25.68 -11.14
N VAL A 52 -10.43 -26.47 -10.09
CA VAL A 52 -10.20 -25.93 -8.74
C VAL A 52 -9.05 -24.93 -8.72
N PHE A 53 -7.89 -25.28 -9.30
CA PHE A 53 -6.73 -24.38 -9.33
C PHE A 53 -7.01 -23.11 -10.15
N MET A 54 -7.65 -23.23 -11.30
CA MET A 54 -8.02 -22.07 -12.11
C MET A 54 -9.03 -21.17 -11.41
N SER A 55 -10.00 -21.73 -10.69
CA SER A 55 -10.96 -20.95 -9.90
C SER A 55 -10.29 -20.20 -8.75
N LEU A 56 -9.35 -20.84 -8.05
CA LEU A 56 -8.58 -20.18 -7.00
C LEU A 56 -7.74 -19.03 -7.56
N ASP A 57 -7.04 -19.24 -8.67
CA ASP A 57 -6.25 -18.20 -9.33
C ASP A 57 -7.13 -17.02 -9.78
N ALA A 58 -8.28 -17.30 -10.40
CA ALA A 58 -9.24 -16.26 -10.80
C ALA A 58 -9.76 -15.44 -9.60
N LEU A 59 -10.05 -16.10 -8.47
CA LEU A 59 -10.48 -15.43 -7.24
C LEU A 59 -9.36 -14.58 -6.63
N THR A 60 -8.11 -15.06 -6.65
CA THR A 60 -6.94 -14.31 -6.23
C THR A 60 -6.77 -13.04 -7.07
N TRP A 61 -6.80 -13.14 -8.39
CA TRP A 61 -6.72 -11.98 -9.28
C TRP A 61 -7.89 -11.01 -9.12
N ALA A 62 -9.10 -11.52 -8.91
CA ALA A 62 -10.26 -10.69 -8.59
C ALA A 62 -10.04 -9.90 -7.28
N GLY A 63 -9.49 -10.55 -6.24
CA GLY A 63 -9.14 -9.90 -4.98
C GLY A 63 -8.08 -8.80 -5.13
N VAL A 64 -7.04 -9.05 -5.93
CA VAL A 64 -6.01 -8.06 -6.28
C VAL A 64 -6.64 -6.86 -6.99
N GLY A 65 -7.46 -7.11 -8.01
CA GLY A 65 -8.13 -6.06 -8.78
C GLY A 65 -9.06 -5.20 -7.94
N LEU A 66 -9.88 -5.83 -7.10
CA LEU A 66 -10.77 -5.13 -6.15
C LEU A 66 -9.97 -4.28 -5.16
N SER A 67 -8.89 -4.82 -4.62
CA SER A 67 -8.04 -4.09 -3.66
C SER A 67 -7.37 -2.87 -4.31
N TYR A 68 -6.91 -2.99 -5.56
CA TYR A 68 -6.34 -1.86 -6.28
C TYR A 68 -7.37 -0.77 -6.58
N LEU A 69 -8.60 -1.16 -6.95
CA LEU A 69 -9.70 -0.24 -7.23
C LEU A 69 -10.09 0.55 -5.97
N GLU A 70 -10.29 -0.13 -4.84
CA GLU A 70 -10.59 0.51 -3.55
C GLU A 70 -9.46 1.44 -3.10
N GLY A 71 -8.21 1.04 -3.28
CA GLY A 71 -7.05 1.88 -2.99
C GLY A 71 -7.06 3.18 -3.80
N THR A 72 -7.48 3.10 -5.06
CA THR A 72 -7.59 4.25 -5.97
C THR A 72 -8.74 5.17 -5.57
N PHE A 73 -9.92 4.65 -5.27
CA PHE A 73 -11.06 5.48 -4.84
C PHE A 73 -10.75 6.23 -3.55
N ASN A 74 -10.19 5.56 -2.54
CA ASN A 74 -9.81 6.25 -1.30
C ASN A 74 -8.68 7.28 -1.53
N ARG A 75 -7.82 7.07 -2.54
CA ARG A 75 -6.82 8.06 -2.94
C ARG A 75 -7.46 9.32 -3.51
N ASP A 76 -8.38 9.13 -4.43
CA ASP A 76 -9.09 10.24 -5.08
C ASP A 76 -9.91 11.01 -4.03
N ASP A 77 -10.53 10.32 -3.08
CA ASP A 77 -11.27 10.92 -1.96
C ASP A 77 -10.38 11.81 -1.07
N TYR A 78 -9.24 11.31 -0.59
CA TYR A 78 -8.36 12.13 0.25
C TYR A 78 -7.76 13.30 -0.55
N THR A 79 -7.50 13.11 -1.84
CA THR A 79 -6.97 14.17 -2.71
C THR A 79 -8.00 15.27 -2.88
N TRP A 80 -9.27 14.91 -3.06
CA TRP A 80 -10.38 15.86 -3.13
C TRP A 80 -10.55 16.61 -1.81
N LEU A 81 -10.55 15.91 -0.67
CA LEU A 81 -10.65 16.51 0.67
C LEU A 81 -9.55 17.53 0.93
N ALA A 82 -8.31 17.23 0.56
CA ALA A 82 -7.20 18.17 0.72
C ALA A 82 -7.42 19.48 -0.05
N VAL A 83 -7.95 19.40 -1.28
CA VAL A 83 -8.25 20.60 -2.09
C VAL A 83 -9.46 21.35 -1.55
N SER A 84 -10.56 20.64 -1.25
CA SER A 84 -11.84 21.28 -0.88
C SER A 84 -11.85 21.79 0.55
N GLU A 85 -11.20 21.09 1.48
CA GLU A 85 -11.26 21.38 2.92
C GLU A 85 -9.96 21.96 3.47
N ALA A 86 -8.81 21.76 2.81
CA ALA A 86 -7.51 22.29 3.27
C ALA A 86 -6.88 23.31 2.31
N GLY A 87 -7.44 23.45 1.10
CA GLY A 87 -7.03 24.43 0.10
C GLY A 87 -5.75 24.06 -0.67
N ILE A 88 -5.28 22.81 -0.64
CA ILE A 88 -4.01 22.41 -1.26
C ILE A 88 -4.12 21.12 -2.08
N SER A 89 -3.40 21.05 -3.20
CA SER A 89 -3.26 19.83 -3.99
C SER A 89 -2.18 18.91 -3.41
N VAL A 90 -2.48 17.61 -3.34
CA VAL A 90 -1.61 16.61 -2.71
C VAL A 90 -1.17 15.47 -3.63
N SER A 91 -1.57 15.49 -4.91
CA SER A 91 -1.34 14.38 -5.85
C SER A 91 0.13 13.98 -6.02
N ASP A 92 1.04 14.96 -5.92
CA ASP A 92 2.49 14.77 -6.11
C ASP A 92 3.28 14.96 -4.81
N ARG A 93 2.60 14.98 -3.66
CA ARG A 93 3.24 15.21 -2.35
C ARG A 93 3.78 13.90 -1.76
N SER A 94 4.82 14.03 -0.94
CA SER A 94 5.45 12.89 -0.27
C SER A 94 4.52 12.26 0.77
N GLY A 95 4.79 11.00 1.14
CA GLY A 95 4.09 10.32 2.22
C GLY A 95 4.17 11.09 3.55
N ASP A 96 5.35 11.63 3.87
CA ASP A 96 5.59 12.40 5.09
C ASP A 96 4.73 13.67 5.13
N PHE A 97 4.59 14.38 4.00
CA PHE A 97 3.72 15.56 3.91
C PHE A 97 2.24 15.21 4.16
N LEU A 98 1.78 14.08 3.62
CA LEU A 98 0.42 13.59 3.86
C LEU A 98 0.21 13.21 5.32
N ASP A 99 1.24 12.64 5.96
CA ASP A 99 1.21 12.28 7.38
C ASP A 99 1.12 13.54 8.25
N ASP A 100 1.94 14.56 7.97
CA ASP A 100 1.88 15.86 8.65
C ASP A 100 0.50 16.52 8.47
N MET A 101 -0.07 16.49 7.26
CA MET A 101 -1.43 16.99 7.03
C MET A 101 -2.49 16.21 7.82
N SER A 102 -2.28 14.92 8.07
CA SER A 102 -3.21 14.10 8.85
C SER A 102 -3.14 14.37 10.36
N ASP A 103 -1.97 14.82 10.85
CA ASP A 103 -1.69 15.04 12.27
C ASP A 103 -1.98 16.49 12.71
N PHE A 104 -1.82 17.49 11.83
CA PHE A 104 -1.95 18.91 12.18
C PHE A 104 -3.11 19.60 11.45
N ASN A 105 -3.83 20.48 12.16
CA ASN A 105 -4.95 21.22 11.56
C ASN A 105 -4.49 22.28 10.55
N SER A 106 -3.25 22.74 10.63
CA SER A 106 -2.69 23.71 9.69
C SER A 106 -1.17 23.61 9.57
N SER A 107 -0.65 24.12 8.46
CA SER A 107 0.79 24.34 8.25
C SER A 107 1.43 25.24 9.32
N ALA A 108 0.67 26.22 9.84
CA ALA A 108 1.14 27.07 10.92
C ALA A 108 1.35 26.29 12.23
N GLU A 109 0.41 25.40 12.57
CA GLU A 109 0.53 24.50 13.73
C GLU A 109 1.72 23.54 13.59
N PHE A 110 1.94 22.99 12.40
CA PHE A 110 3.11 22.19 12.08
C PHE A 110 4.41 23.00 12.24
N ASN A 111 4.49 24.20 11.69
CA ASN A 111 5.67 25.06 11.82
C ASN A 111 5.95 25.45 13.28
N ASP A 112 4.91 25.67 14.09
CA ASP A 112 5.04 25.87 15.54
C ASP A 112 5.59 24.62 16.24
N TYR A 113 5.20 23.43 15.79
CA TYR A 113 5.81 22.18 16.25
C TYR A 113 7.29 22.09 15.87
N ILE A 114 7.68 22.46 14.65
CA ILE A 114 9.10 22.52 14.25
C ILE A 114 9.88 23.52 15.11
N HIS A 115 9.30 24.68 15.43
CA HIS A 115 9.91 25.62 16.37
C HIS A 115 10.13 25.03 17.77
N ARG A 116 9.18 24.22 18.28
CA ARG A 116 9.36 23.51 19.56
C ARG A 116 10.47 22.47 19.48
N LEU A 117 10.54 21.71 18.38
CA LEU A 117 11.61 20.73 18.16
C LEU A 117 12.99 21.39 18.08
N ALA A 118 13.11 22.52 17.37
CA ALA A 118 14.34 23.29 17.29
C ALA A 118 14.87 23.65 18.69
N ARG A 119 14.01 24.22 19.56
CA ARG A 119 14.37 24.55 20.95
C ARG A 119 14.69 23.33 21.81
N TYR A 120 14.02 22.21 21.55
CA TYR A 120 14.26 20.97 22.28
C TYR A 120 15.63 20.37 21.94
N TYR A 121 15.99 20.32 20.65
CA TYR A 121 17.27 19.75 20.21
C TYR A 121 18.46 20.69 20.40
N TYR A 122 18.24 22.01 20.35
CA TYR A 122 19.29 23.02 20.41
C TYR A 122 18.99 24.11 21.46
N PRO A 123 18.88 23.79 22.76
CA PRO A 123 18.35 24.72 23.78
C PRO A 123 19.14 26.03 23.92
N ASP A 124 20.46 25.99 23.73
CA ASP A 124 21.37 27.12 23.97
C ASP A 124 22.02 27.67 22.68
N ASP A 125 21.57 27.23 21.51
CA ASP A 125 22.15 27.61 20.21
C ASP A 125 21.08 28.20 19.27
N PRO A 126 20.87 29.53 19.27
CA PRO A 126 19.88 30.18 18.43
C PRO A 126 20.12 30.02 16.93
N ASP A 127 21.38 29.89 16.50
CA ASP A 127 21.71 29.75 15.08
C ASP A 127 21.41 28.32 14.60
N ALA A 128 21.70 27.30 15.41
CA ALA A 128 21.29 25.92 15.14
C ALA A 128 19.76 25.75 15.18
N GLN A 129 19.06 26.44 16.09
CA GLN A 129 17.59 26.46 16.09
C GLN A 129 17.03 27.02 14.78
N ARG A 130 17.58 28.14 14.29
CA ARG A 130 17.15 28.75 13.02
C ARG A 130 17.42 27.82 11.85
N ALA A 131 18.62 27.25 11.76
CA ALA A 131 18.97 26.32 10.69
C ALA A 131 18.08 25.07 10.68
N TYR A 132 17.71 24.55 11.85
CA TYR A 132 16.74 23.45 11.96
C TYR A 132 15.37 23.86 11.44
N TYR A 133 14.85 25.01 11.87
CA TYR A 133 13.57 25.52 11.40
C TYR A 133 13.56 25.72 9.89
N ASP A 134 14.55 26.43 9.34
CA ASP A 134 14.63 26.75 7.91
C ASP A 134 14.72 25.51 7.01
N SER A 135 15.22 24.39 7.55
CA SER A 135 15.34 23.12 6.81
C SER A 135 14.14 22.19 6.94
N HIS A 136 13.24 22.39 7.91
CA HIS A 136 12.11 21.49 8.19
C HIS A 136 10.74 22.17 8.13
N ALA A 137 10.67 23.49 8.33
CA ALA A 137 9.43 24.22 8.27
C ALA A 137 8.90 24.27 6.83
N LEU A 138 7.59 24.26 6.70
CA LEU A 138 6.92 24.32 5.42
C LEU A 138 6.81 25.77 4.94
N SER A 139 7.01 25.94 3.64
CA SER A 139 6.92 27.23 2.97
C SER A 139 5.45 27.67 2.82
N SER A 140 5.22 28.93 2.44
CA SER A 140 3.87 29.41 2.14
C SER A 140 3.20 28.70 0.96
N GLU A 141 3.97 28.15 0.03
CA GLU A 141 3.46 27.39 -1.12
C GLU A 141 2.92 26.01 -0.70
N ASP A 142 3.34 25.54 0.46
CA ASP A 142 2.92 24.28 1.08
C ASP A 142 1.91 24.51 2.21
N SER A 143 1.31 25.70 2.28
CA SER A 143 0.36 26.05 3.31
C SER A 143 -0.98 25.34 3.13
N TRP A 144 -1.42 24.61 4.15
CA TRP A 144 -2.80 24.13 4.30
C TRP A 144 -3.42 24.66 5.59
N ASN A 145 -4.75 24.67 5.62
CA ASN A 145 -5.54 24.90 6.82
C ASN A 145 -6.87 24.17 6.70
N TRP A 146 -7.07 23.12 7.49
CA TRP A 146 -8.30 22.33 7.47
C TRP A 146 -9.49 23.17 7.92
N SER A 147 -10.62 23.04 7.21
CA SER A 147 -11.89 23.70 7.52
C SER A 147 -12.44 23.30 8.90
N SER A 148 -12.13 22.08 9.34
CA SER A 148 -12.51 21.51 10.63
C SER A 148 -11.63 20.32 10.98
N GLU A 149 -11.58 19.97 12.26
CA GLU A 149 -10.91 18.75 12.74
C GLU A 149 -11.55 17.49 12.13
N ASP A 150 -12.87 17.51 11.91
CA ASP A 150 -13.58 16.39 11.28
C ASP A 150 -13.13 16.17 9.83
N ALA A 151 -12.96 17.24 9.05
CA ALA A 151 -12.44 17.15 7.69
C ALA A 151 -11.02 16.55 7.65
N ARG A 152 -10.14 16.97 8.57
CA ARG A 152 -8.81 16.38 8.72
C ARG A 152 -8.89 14.88 9.05
N ASN A 153 -9.75 14.50 10.00
CA ASN A 153 -9.91 13.09 10.40
C ASN A 153 -10.43 12.24 9.23
N GLN A 154 -11.39 12.74 8.45
CA GLN A 154 -11.86 12.08 7.24
C GLN A 154 -10.73 11.90 6.22
N PHE A 155 -9.89 12.92 6.01
CA PHE A 155 -8.70 12.80 5.17
C PHE A 155 -7.74 11.71 5.68
N ALA A 156 -7.44 11.71 6.97
CA ALA A 156 -6.54 10.74 7.61
C ALA A 156 -7.06 9.30 7.43
N ASP A 157 -8.37 9.09 7.59
CA ASP A 157 -9.01 7.79 7.39
C ASP A 157 -8.91 7.33 5.94
N ARG A 158 -9.22 8.19 4.97
CA ARG A 158 -9.11 7.86 3.53
C ARG A 158 -7.67 7.58 3.10
N LEU A 159 -6.72 8.37 3.60
CA LEU A 159 -5.29 8.14 3.38
C LEU A 159 -4.86 6.77 3.90
N ARG A 160 -5.25 6.43 5.12
CA ARG A 160 -4.97 5.14 5.75
C ARG A 160 -5.61 3.99 4.98
N ASP A 161 -6.87 4.10 4.60
CA ASP A 161 -7.61 3.08 3.86
C ASP A 161 -7.01 2.85 2.48
N SER A 162 -6.67 3.91 1.76
CA SER A 162 -5.97 3.83 0.46
C SER A 162 -4.67 3.02 0.60
N ARG A 163 -3.84 3.34 1.59
CA ARG A 163 -2.58 2.62 1.87
C ARG A 163 -2.82 1.16 2.25
N GLN A 164 -3.87 0.86 3.00
CA GLN A 164 -4.21 -0.52 3.37
C GLN A 164 -4.68 -1.34 2.17
N TRP A 165 -5.50 -0.77 1.30
CA TRP A 165 -6.01 -1.45 0.11
C TRP A 165 -4.92 -1.72 -0.93
N PHE A 166 -4.05 -0.74 -1.21
CA PHE A 166 -2.87 -0.99 -2.06
C PHE A 166 -1.90 -2.01 -1.45
N ARG A 167 -1.78 -2.02 -0.12
CA ARG A 167 -0.98 -3.04 0.57
C ARG A 167 -1.59 -4.44 0.37
N ARG A 168 -2.91 -4.58 0.44
CA ARG A 168 -3.60 -5.86 0.19
C ARG A 168 -3.37 -6.36 -1.22
N SER A 169 -3.42 -5.49 -2.25
CA SER A 169 -3.13 -5.92 -3.63
C SER A 169 -1.71 -6.47 -3.82
N MET A 170 -0.77 -6.16 -2.93
CA MET A 170 0.62 -6.66 -2.97
C MET A 170 0.81 -7.99 -2.22
N TYR A 171 -0.13 -8.38 -1.36
CA TYR A 171 0.03 -9.53 -0.44
C TYR A 171 -1.14 -10.53 -0.49
N ILE A 172 -2.05 -10.40 -1.46
CA ILE A 172 -3.08 -11.41 -1.76
C ILE A 172 -2.46 -12.65 -2.41
#